data_AF-A0A2P6U1K8-F1
#
_entry.id   AF-A0A2P6U1K8-F1
#
_cell.length_a   1.000
_cell.length_b   1.000
_cell.length_c   1.000
_cell.angle_alpha   90.00
_cell.angle_beta   90.00
_cell.angle_gamma   90.00
#
_symmetry.space_group_name_H-M   'P 1'
#
loop_
_entity.id
_entity.type
_entity.pdbx_description
1 polymer ?
#
loop_
_entity_poly.entity_id
_entity_poly.type
_entity_poly.pdbx_seq_one_letter_code
_entity_poly.pdbx_strand_id
1 'polypeptide(L)'
;MDTKNSLPAGSLFGIPIRLSYTLPLLFVVALLAEAFTSWAAFGWAALMYGPILLGTVLIHELGHALAARRVGGHADGILLWPLGGLAYVGHDCGPKADLWIALAGPLTHIPQFLVWFAILFPVYHAAYGSWDISLAIPYPDAHFGLAVVAGACQLNIGLVLFNLFLPAFPLDGGRILADLLLLRGVSPETAAKITASLATVLGAGVVAIGIWRTLVASVASVLTIAVGVWMLYVTVQLWECIRAGTVRQHPLFRVAASDAGSGGAGGAQLPAFAEAAAPPAACPICNDDRQYVAPSGQTWATKDELQERHRNTLSEIEHGVLAIGVEPKLAIGQQAYLIQAPGGNVLWDCLGVCHPDIVAEVQAAGGISAIVISHPHFYCACADWAEAFDCKVYLHAADRQWVTRPSPRLEFWDGDERQLGPGLRLMHLGGHFPGSCVLLWEAARDGKGVMFTGDTLLPVPSGGVTLMYSFPNMLPLPAEQVARIGRRLEGCIFDRMYGPFAHTLIKAGAAQQVQQSVRQYCGLLDTSVQRAYI
;
A
#
# COMPACT_ATOMS: atom_id res chain seq x y z
N MET A 1 -9.12 5.69 8.04
CA MET A 1 -10.51 5.63 8.56
C MET A 1 -10.99 7.03 8.90
N ASP A 2 -12.14 7.49 8.38
CA ASP A 2 -12.68 8.82 8.69
C ASP A 2 -13.30 8.83 10.10
N THR A 3 -12.66 9.56 11.01
CA THR A 3 -13.07 9.67 12.41
C THR A 3 -14.05 10.80 12.66
N LYS A 4 -14.24 11.72 11.71
CA LYS A 4 -15.05 12.95 11.91
C LYS A 4 -16.55 12.65 11.94
N ASN A 5 -17.01 11.65 11.19
CA ASN A 5 -18.43 11.32 11.02
C ASN A 5 -18.86 9.99 11.67
N SER A 6 -18.15 9.55 12.72
CA SER A 6 -18.43 8.26 13.36
C SER A 6 -18.18 8.26 14.87
N LEU A 7 -18.90 7.40 15.60
CA LEU A 7 -18.73 7.13 17.02
C LEU A 7 -17.93 5.85 17.25
N PRO A 8 -17.03 5.80 18.25
CA PRO A 8 -16.36 4.56 18.64
C PRO A 8 -17.35 3.57 19.26
N ALA A 9 -17.23 2.29 18.89
CA ALA A 9 -18.07 1.18 19.38
C ALA A 9 -17.25 0.00 19.90
N GLY A 10 -16.04 0.27 20.38
CA GLY A 10 -15.14 -0.72 20.97
C GLY A 10 -14.16 -1.31 19.95
N SER A 11 -13.62 -2.49 20.27
CA SER A 11 -12.67 -3.21 19.41
C SER A 11 -12.83 -4.72 19.57
N LEU A 12 -12.70 -5.45 18.46
CA LEU A 12 -12.66 -6.92 18.47
C LEU A 12 -11.37 -7.40 17.81
N PHE A 13 -10.70 -8.38 18.42
CA PHE A 13 -9.39 -8.89 17.95
C PHE A 13 -8.34 -7.79 17.75
N GLY A 14 -8.41 -6.69 18.52
CA GLY A 14 -7.54 -5.53 18.34
C GLY A 14 -7.80 -4.74 17.05
N ILE A 15 -9.01 -4.83 16.48
CA ILE A 15 -9.49 -4.02 15.35
C ILE A 15 -10.53 -3.04 15.90
N PRO A 16 -10.32 -1.72 15.79
CA PRO A 16 -11.28 -0.73 16.29
C PRO A 16 -12.56 -0.74 15.44
N ILE A 17 -13.71 -0.66 16.10
CA ILE A 17 -15.04 -0.66 15.48
C ILE A 17 -15.68 0.71 15.69
N ARG A 18 -16.28 1.26 14.63
CA ARG A 18 -16.98 2.55 14.67
C ARG A 18 -18.34 2.45 14.00
N LEU A 19 -19.25 3.32 14.43
CA LEU A 19 -20.61 3.45 13.87
C LEU A 19 -20.75 4.83 13.23
N SER A 20 -21.23 4.88 11.99
CA SER A 20 -21.55 6.15 11.33
C SER A 20 -22.71 6.87 12.03
N TYR A 21 -22.65 8.21 12.13
CA TYR A 21 -23.79 9.01 12.59
C TYR A 21 -25.02 8.89 11.68
N THR A 22 -24.84 8.46 10.43
CA THR A 22 -25.95 8.26 9.49
C THR A 22 -26.67 6.93 9.69
N LEU A 23 -26.09 5.98 10.44
CA LEU A 23 -26.63 4.65 10.67
C LEU A 23 -28.07 4.65 11.22
N PRO A 24 -28.43 5.48 12.22
CA PRO A 24 -29.79 5.50 12.76
C PRO A 24 -30.85 5.96 11.75
N LEU A 25 -30.50 6.78 10.75
CA LEU A 25 -31.47 7.35 9.82
C LEU A 25 -32.17 6.26 8.98
N LEU A 26 -31.40 5.32 8.44
CA LEU A 26 -31.96 4.21 7.67
C LEU A 26 -32.80 3.29 8.57
N PHE A 27 -32.32 3.06 9.79
CA PHE A 27 -32.98 2.24 10.79
C PHE A 27 -34.34 2.83 11.18
N VAL A 28 -34.42 4.13 11.41
CA VAL A 28 -35.68 4.84 11.69
C VAL A 28 -36.65 4.73 10.53
N VAL A 29 -36.20 4.91 9.28
CA VAL A 29 -37.07 4.76 8.10
C VAL A 29 -37.65 3.35 7.98
N ALA A 30 -36.81 2.32 8.16
CA ALA A 30 -37.26 0.92 8.12
C ALA A 30 -38.26 0.60 9.25
N LEU A 31 -38.05 1.13 10.45
CA LEU A 31 -38.93 0.93 11.59
C LEU A 31 -40.25 1.69 11.49
N LEU A 32 -40.23 2.90 10.95
CA LEU A 32 -41.44 3.71 10.78
C LEU A 32 -42.44 3.05 9.83
N ALA A 33 -41.96 2.33 8.81
CA ALA A 33 -42.84 1.58 7.91
C ALA A 33 -43.63 0.49 8.67
N GLU A 34 -43.01 -0.18 9.64
CA GLU A 34 -43.61 -1.29 10.39
C GLU A 34 -44.33 -0.83 11.67
N ALA A 35 -44.06 0.37 12.15
CA ALA A 35 -44.70 0.96 13.32
C ALA A 35 -46.23 1.10 13.16
N PHE A 36 -46.72 1.15 11.91
CA PHE A 36 -48.14 1.22 11.59
C PHE A 36 -48.77 -0.14 11.27
N THR A 37 -48.00 -1.23 11.30
CA THR A 37 -48.46 -2.60 11.01
C THR A 37 -48.93 -3.30 12.30
N SER A 38 -47.99 -3.62 13.21
CA SER A 38 -48.26 -4.23 14.51
C SER A 38 -47.05 -4.09 15.44
N TRP A 39 -47.24 -4.25 16.75
CA TRP A 39 -46.12 -4.26 17.70
C TRP A 39 -45.15 -5.42 17.45
N ALA A 40 -45.66 -6.57 17.00
CA ALA A 40 -44.82 -7.71 16.65
C ALA A 40 -44.01 -7.44 15.38
N ALA A 41 -44.61 -6.82 14.35
CA ALA A 41 -43.91 -6.42 13.13
C ALA A 41 -42.80 -5.40 13.44
N PHE A 42 -43.11 -4.37 14.24
CA PHE A 42 -42.14 -3.39 14.71
C PHE A 42 -40.98 -4.05 15.47
N GLY A 43 -41.29 -4.92 16.44
CA GLY A 43 -40.29 -5.64 17.22
C GLY A 43 -39.40 -6.55 16.37
N TRP A 44 -39.99 -7.22 15.38
CA TRP A 44 -39.26 -8.07 14.44
C TRP A 44 -38.30 -7.23 13.58
N ALA A 45 -38.78 -6.12 13.03
CA ALA A 45 -37.96 -5.21 12.25
C ALA A 45 -36.82 -4.60 13.07
N ALA A 46 -37.07 -4.23 14.33
CA ALA A 46 -36.05 -3.73 15.24
C ALA A 46 -34.95 -4.74 15.52
N LEU A 47 -35.29 -6.01 15.73
CA LEU A 47 -34.28 -7.06 15.92
C LEU A 47 -33.53 -7.35 14.62
N MET A 48 -34.25 -7.50 13.51
CA MET A 48 -33.68 -7.90 12.23
C MET A 48 -32.74 -6.84 11.65
N TYR A 49 -33.20 -5.59 11.52
CA TYR A 49 -32.38 -4.52 10.93
C TYR A 49 -31.34 -3.94 11.91
N GLY A 50 -31.47 -4.27 13.20
CA GLY A 50 -30.64 -3.72 14.27
C GLY A 50 -29.54 -4.71 14.64
N PRO A 51 -29.61 -5.36 15.80
CA PRO A 51 -28.55 -6.24 16.28
C PRO A 51 -28.23 -7.40 15.33
N ILE A 52 -29.23 -8.00 14.66
CA ILE A 52 -29.00 -9.17 13.80
C ILE A 52 -28.26 -8.76 12.53
N LEU A 53 -28.76 -7.76 11.78
CA LEU A 53 -28.09 -7.28 10.57
C LEU A 53 -26.71 -6.70 10.89
N LEU A 54 -26.60 -5.81 11.87
CA LEU A 54 -25.33 -5.17 12.23
C LEU A 54 -24.31 -6.20 12.72
N GLY A 55 -24.71 -7.16 13.54
CA GLY A 55 -23.86 -8.26 13.98
C GLY A 55 -23.40 -9.14 12.82
N THR A 56 -24.32 -9.47 11.90
CA THR A 56 -24.03 -10.29 10.73
C THR A 56 -23.02 -9.61 9.80
N VAL A 57 -23.23 -8.32 9.51
CA VAL A 57 -22.32 -7.50 8.71
C VAL A 57 -20.98 -7.31 9.42
N LEU A 58 -20.97 -7.07 10.74
CA LEU A 58 -19.73 -6.96 11.50
C LEU A 58 -18.88 -8.23 11.41
N ILE A 59 -19.50 -9.41 11.53
CA ILE A 59 -18.80 -10.69 11.39
C ILE A 59 -18.24 -10.86 9.96
N HIS A 60 -19.00 -10.44 8.95
CA HIS A 60 -18.55 -10.40 7.57
C HIS A 60 -17.31 -9.52 7.39
N GLU A 61 -17.33 -8.27 7.87
CA GLU A 61 -16.19 -7.36 7.82
C GLU A 61 -14.97 -7.88 8.62
N LEU A 62 -15.22 -8.53 9.75
CA LEU A 62 -14.18 -9.22 10.51
C LEU A 62 -13.55 -10.36 9.71
N GLY A 63 -14.32 -11.05 8.88
CA GLY A 63 -13.82 -12.06 7.93
C GLY A 63 -12.74 -11.48 7.02
N HIS A 64 -13.01 -10.35 6.37
CA HIS A 64 -12.03 -9.63 5.56
C HIS A 64 -10.82 -9.19 6.37
N ALA A 65 -11.03 -8.56 7.52
CA ALA A 65 -9.96 -8.03 8.36
C ALA A 65 -9.00 -9.12 8.89
N LEU A 66 -9.55 -10.26 9.32
CA LEU A 66 -8.75 -11.39 9.80
C LEU A 66 -8.04 -12.10 8.65
N ALA A 67 -8.66 -12.20 7.47
CA ALA A 67 -8.00 -12.74 6.28
C ALA A 67 -6.84 -11.85 5.83
N ALA A 68 -7.01 -10.53 5.87
CA ALA A 68 -5.96 -9.57 5.54
C ALA A 68 -4.74 -9.72 6.47
N ARG A 69 -4.97 -9.87 7.79
CA ARG A 69 -3.88 -10.16 8.74
C ARG A 69 -3.18 -11.49 8.47
N ARG A 70 -3.92 -12.53 8.06
CA ARG A 70 -3.33 -13.85 7.77
C ARG A 70 -2.41 -13.87 6.56
N VAL A 71 -2.64 -13.00 5.58
CA VAL A 71 -1.75 -12.87 4.41
C VAL A 71 -0.58 -11.92 4.67
N GLY A 72 -0.40 -11.43 5.90
CA GLY A 72 0.69 -10.50 6.26
C GLY A 72 0.33 -9.02 6.09
N GLY A 73 -0.95 -8.70 5.88
CA GLY A 73 -1.48 -7.33 5.87
C GLY A 73 -1.86 -6.80 7.25
N HIS A 74 -2.46 -5.61 7.27
CA HIS A 74 -2.99 -4.95 8.45
C HIS A 74 -4.50 -4.67 8.31
N ALA A 75 -5.15 -4.44 9.45
CA ALA A 75 -6.56 -4.07 9.53
C ALA A 75 -6.68 -2.90 10.50
N ASP A 76 -7.01 -1.73 9.96
CA ASP A 76 -6.95 -0.43 10.66
C ASP A 76 -8.25 -0.10 11.39
N GLY A 77 -9.36 -0.74 11.00
CA GLY A 77 -10.65 -0.57 11.65
C GLY A 77 -11.83 -1.02 10.78
N ILE A 78 -13.00 -1.08 11.39
CA ILE A 78 -14.27 -1.39 10.73
C ILE A 78 -15.25 -0.25 11.01
N LEU A 79 -15.88 0.28 9.96
CA LEU A 79 -16.96 1.26 10.06
C LEU A 79 -18.28 0.62 9.62
N LEU A 80 -19.25 0.55 10.52
CA LEU A 80 -20.62 0.17 10.17
C LEU A 80 -21.41 1.42 9.78
N TRP A 81 -22.05 1.39 8.62
CA TRP A 81 -22.75 2.53 8.02
C TRP A 81 -24.05 2.06 7.34
N PRO A 82 -24.97 2.96 6.93
CA PRO A 82 -26.32 2.59 6.49
C PRO A 82 -26.38 1.50 5.41
N LEU A 83 -25.41 1.45 4.51
CA LEU A 83 -25.42 0.51 3.39
C LEU A 83 -24.58 -0.76 3.64
N GLY A 84 -24.05 -0.96 4.86
CA GLY A 84 -23.29 -2.16 5.23
C GLY A 84 -22.13 -1.88 6.17
N GLY A 85 -21.01 -2.56 5.94
CA GLY A 85 -19.75 -2.36 6.64
C GLY A 85 -18.67 -1.88 5.69
N LEU A 86 -17.61 -1.28 6.24
CA LEU A 86 -16.38 -0.97 5.53
C LEU A 86 -15.22 -1.40 6.41
N ALA A 87 -14.57 -2.51 6.07
CA ALA A 87 -13.28 -2.88 6.62
C ALA A 87 -12.15 -2.09 5.95
N TYR A 88 -11.39 -1.33 6.74
CA TYR A 88 -10.17 -0.68 6.30
C TYR A 88 -9.01 -1.64 6.45
N VAL A 89 -8.70 -2.36 5.37
CA VAL A 89 -7.62 -3.36 5.30
C VAL A 89 -6.56 -2.93 4.30
N GLY A 90 -5.30 -3.29 4.56
CA GLY A 90 -4.19 -3.03 3.66
C GLY A 90 -3.19 -4.17 3.63
N HIS A 91 -2.67 -4.50 2.45
CA HIS A 91 -1.61 -5.47 2.26
C HIS A 91 -0.85 -5.20 0.96
N ASP A 92 0.34 -5.78 0.87
CA ASP A 92 1.20 -5.72 -0.33
C ASP A 92 1.26 -7.06 -1.09
N CYS A 93 0.35 -7.98 -0.78
CA CYS A 93 0.24 -9.25 -1.47
C CYS A 93 -0.51 -9.11 -2.80
N GLY A 94 -0.13 -9.92 -3.80
CA GLY A 94 -0.76 -9.89 -5.13
C GLY A 94 -2.18 -10.49 -5.19
N PRO A 95 -2.76 -10.66 -6.40
CA PRO A 95 -4.19 -10.96 -6.60
C PRO A 95 -4.73 -12.23 -5.94
N LYS A 96 -3.87 -13.20 -5.61
CA LYS A 96 -4.29 -14.41 -4.86
C LYS A 96 -4.72 -14.07 -3.44
N ALA A 97 -4.02 -13.13 -2.81
CA ALA A 97 -4.33 -12.68 -1.46
C ALA A 97 -5.58 -11.80 -1.46
N ASP A 98 -5.70 -10.90 -2.44
CA ASP A 98 -6.92 -10.11 -2.66
C ASP A 98 -8.15 -11.00 -2.81
N LEU A 99 -8.05 -12.03 -3.67
CA LEU A 99 -9.12 -13.00 -3.88
C LEU A 99 -9.50 -13.73 -2.58
N TRP A 100 -8.51 -14.16 -1.79
CA TRP A 100 -8.76 -14.81 -0.51
C TRP A 100 -9.45 -13.87 0.48
N ILE A 101 -9.01 -12.61 0.57
CA ILE A 101 -9.63 -11.62 1.44
C ILE A 101 -11.06 -11.35 1.00
N ALA A 102 -11.30 -11.12 -0.30
CA ALA A 102 -12.64 -10.87 -0.84
C ALA A 102 -13.59 -12.06 -0.63
N LEU A 103 -13.09 -13.29 -0.64
CA LEU A 103 -13.88 -14.49 -0.32
C LEU A 103 -14.15 -14.63 1.18
N ALA A 104 -13.23 -14.19 2.05
CA ALA A 104 -13.30 -14.45 3.47
C ALA A 104 -14.54 -13.86 4.15
N GLY A 105 -14.94 -12.63 3.79
CA GLY A 105 -16.14 -11.99 4.32
C GLY A 105 -17.43 -12.77 3.98
N PRO A 106 -17.75 -13.00 2.69
CA PRO A 106 -18.90 -13.78 2.27
C PRO A 106 -18.95 -15.19 2.88
N LEU A 107 -17.80 -15.86 3.00
CA LEU A 107 -17.73 -17.21 3.58
C LEU A 107 -18.11 -17.25 5.06
N THR A 108 -18.05 -16.13 5.79
CA THR A 108 -18.52 -16.08 7.19
C THR A 108 -20.03 -16.29 7.33
N HIS A 109 -20.82 -16.09 6.28
CA HIS A 109 -22.27 -16.32 6.32
C HIS A 109 -22.64 -17.81 6.42
N ILE A 110 -21.75 -18.71 5.98
CA ILE A 110 -21.99 -20.16 6.05
C ILE A 110 -22.11 -20.62 7.52
N PRO A 111 -21.11 -20.42 8.40
CA PRO A 111 -21.23 -20.81 9.79
C PRO A 111 -22.35 -20.05 10.51
N GLN A 112 -22.59 -18.77 10.18
CA GLN A 112 -23.71 -18.01 10.73
C GLN A 112 -25.07 -18.62 10.34
N PHE A 113 -25.26 -18.99 9.08
CA PHE A 113 -26.44 -19.70 8.61
C PHE A 113 -26.63 -21.02 9.35
N LEU A 114 -25.57 -21.83 9.49
CA LEU A 114 -25.65 -23.12 10.18
C LEU A 114 -26.10 -22.97 11.64
N VAL A 115 -25.64 -21.92 12.33
CA VAL A 115 -26.09 -21.61 13.70
C VAL A 115 -27.58 -21.28 13.73
N TRP A 116 -28.05 -20.37 12.87
CA TRP A 116 -29.48 -20.02 12.81
C TRP A 116 -30.34 -21.19 12.36
N PHE A 117 -29.85 -21.99 11.42
CA PHE A 117 -30.54 -23.18 10.91
C PHE A 117 -30.66 -24.26 11.98
N ALA A 118 -29.64 -24.46 12.82
CA ALA A 118 -29.73 -25.37 13.96
C ALA A 118 -30.78 -24.92 14.99
N ILE A 119 -30.89 -23.61 15.22
CA ILE A 119 -31.92 -23.01 16.10
C ILE A 119 -33.32 -23.14 15.48
N LEU A 120 -33.43 -23.13 14.15
CA LEU A 120 -34.70 -23.23 13.43
C LEU A 120 -35.44 -24.53 13.74
N PHE A 121 -34.74 -25.66 13.89
CA PHE A 121 -35.34 -26.97 14.18
C PHE A 121 -36.26 -26.96 15.42
N PRO A 122 -35.77 -26.69 16.64
CA PRO A 122 -36.61 -26.70 17.83
C PRO A 122 -37.66 -25.58 17.82
N VAL A 123 -37.35 -24.42 17.23
CA VAL A 123 -38.29 -23.29 17.16
C VAL A 123 -39.46 -23.58 16.21
N TYR A 124 -39.18 -24.22 15.07
CA TYR A 124 -40.21 -24.63 14.11
C TYR A 124 -41.10 -25.73 14.69
N HIS A 125 -40.50 -26.72 15.36
CA HIS A 125 -41.25 -27.76 16.04
C HIS A 125 -42.15 -27.19 17.15
N ALA A 126 -41.65 -26.23 17.93
CA ALA A 126 -42.45 -25.57 18.95
C ALA A 126 -43.63 -24.75 18.36
N ALA A 127 -43.47 -24.20 17.15
CA ALA A 127 -44.50 -23.41 16.48
C ALA A 127 -45.59 -24.28 15.82
N TYR A 128 -45.21 -25.38 15.16
CA TYR A 128 -46.11 -26.15 14.30
C TYR A 128 -46.26 -27.63 14.67
N GLY A 129 -45.51 -28.13 15.66
CA GLY A 129 -45.50 -29.55 16.02
C GLY A 129 -44.91 -30.48 14.96
N SER A 130 -44.30 -29.92 13.90
CA SER A 130 -43.72 -30.66 12.78
C SER A 130 -42.20 -30.46 12.72
N TRP A 131 -41.50 -31.42 12.11
CA TRP A 131 -40.07 -31.33 11.76
C TRP A 131 -39.86 -31.05 10.27
N ASP A 132 -40.93 -30.86 9.50
CA ASP A 132 -40.89 -30.49 8.09
C ASP A 132 -40.58 -29.01 7.95
N ILE A 133 -39.30 -28.66 8.12
CA ILE A 133 -38.83 -27.29 8.16
C ILE A 133 -39.12 -26.55 6.85
N SER A 134 -39.69 -25.36 7.00
CA SER A 134 -39.79 -24.36 5.95
C SER A 134 -38.98 -23.12 6.33
N LEU A 135 -38.29 -22.54 5.35
CA LEU A 135 -37.61 -21.25 5.51
C LEU A 135 -38.54 -20.05 5.31
N ALA A 136 -39.82 -20.26 5.00
CA ALA A 136 -40.79 -19.17 4.85
C ALA A 136 -40.88 -18.37 6.16
N ILE A 137 -40.83 -17.04 6.06
CA ILE A 137 -40.96 -16.15 7.22
C ILE A 137 -42.46 -16.04 7.54
N PRO A 138 -42.94 -16.59 8.67
CA PRO A 138 -44.32 -16.37 9.08
C PRO A 138 -44.52 -14.90 9.48
N TYR A 139 -45.77 -14.43 9.47
CA TYR A 139 -46.09 -13.13 10.06
C TYR A 139 -45.65 -13.10 11.53
N PRO A 140 -44.96 -12.03 11.98
CA PRO A 140 -44.44 -11.94 13.35
C PRO A 140 -45.50 -12.12 14.44
N ASP A 141 -46.75 -11.73 14.17
CA ASP A 141 -47.89 -11.90 15.09
C ASP A 141 -48.27 -13.37 15.32
N ALA A 142 -48.01 -14.25 14.35
CA ALA A 142 -48.33 -15.67 14.48
C ALA A 142 -47.26 -16.41 15.29
N HIS A 143 -45.99 -16.25 14.90
CA HIS A 143 -44.86 -16.94 15.53
C HIS A 143 -43.60 -16.06 15.50
N PHE A 144 -43.52 -15.11 16.43
CA PHE A 144 -42.43 -14.12 16.47
C PHE A 144 -41.03 -14.74 16.44
N GLY A 145 -40.75 -15.71 17.33
CA GLY A 145 -39.43 -16.34 17.40
C GLY A 145 -39.06 -17.07 16.10
N LEU A 146 -40.03 -17.74 15.48
CA LEU A 146 -39.81 -18.40 14.19
C LEU A 146 -39.56 -17.39 13.07
N ALA A 147 -40.30 -16.27 13.04
CA ALA A 147 -40.09 -15.20 12.08
C ALA A 147 -38.67 -14.60 12.18
N VAL A 148 -38.14 -14.43 13.39
CA VAL A 148 -36.77 -13.93 13.60
C VAL A 148 -35.74 -14.93 13.08
N VAL A 149 -35.85 -16.21 13.47
CA VAL A 149 -34.86 -17.24 13.10
C VAL A 149 -34.89 -17.54 11.61
N ALA A 150 -36.07 -17.72 11.02
CA ALA A 150 -36.22 -17.89 9.58
C ALA A 150 -35.70 -16.67 8.81
N GLY A 151 -35.98 -15.46 9.31
CA GLY A 151 -35.45 -14.21 8.77
C GLY A 151 -33.92 -14.15 8.80
N ALA A 152 -33.28 -14.56 9.91
CA ALA A 152 -31.83 -14.57 10.04
C ALA A 152 -31.15 -15.61 9.13
N CYS A 153 -31.79 -16.77 8.92
CA CYS A 153 -31.38 -17.75 7.91
C CYS A 153 -31.42 -17.15 6.50
N GLN A 154 -32.56 -16.57 6.11
CA GLN A 154 -32.71 -15.93 4.80
C GLN A 154 -31.74 -14.76 4.60
N LEU A 155 -31.48 -13.98 5.65
CA LEU A 155 -30.52 -12.88 5.61
C LEU A 155 -29.12 -13.37 5.26
N ASN A 156 -28.62 -14.42 5.93
CA ASN A 156 -27.28 -14.96 5.66
C ASN A 156 -27.18 -15.58 4.27
N ILE A 157 -28.23 -16.28 3.81
CA ILE A 157 -28.31 -16.77 2.42
C ILE A 157 -28.28 -15.59 1.44
N GLY A 158 -29.07 -14.55 1.70
CA GLY A 158 -29.14 -13.36 0.86
C GLY A 158 -27.78 -12.65 0.76
N LEU A 159 -27.10 -12.44 1.89
CA LEU A 159 -25.83 -11.73 1.94
C LEU A 159 -24.68 -12.53 1.29
N VAL A 160 -24.62 -13.85 1.47
CA VAL A 160 -23.61 -14.66 0.75
C VAL A 160 -23.89 -14.64 -0.74
N LEU A 161 -25.15 -14.76 -1.17
CA LEU A 161 -25.48 -14.78 -2.59
C LEU A 161 -25.16 -13.43 -3.24
N PHE A 162 -25.56 -12.34 -2.57
CA PHE A 162 -25.37 -10.99 -3.05
C PHE A 162 -23.89 -10.60 -3.15
N ASN A 163 -23.09 -10.91 -2.13
CA ASN A 163 -21.67 -10.55 -2.14
C ASN A 163 -20.80 -11.53 -2.95
N LEU A 164 -21.18 -12.81 -3.08
CA LEU A 164 -20.35 -13.78 -3.82
C LEU A 164 -20.68 -13.84 -5.31
N PHE A 165 -21.96 -13.83 -5.68
CA PHE A 165 -22.41 -14.13 -7.05
C PHE A 165 -22.87 -12.90 -7.84
N LEU A 166 -22.94 -11.71 -7.24
CA LEU A 166 -23.17 -10.48 -7.98
C LEU A 166 -21.82 -9.83 -8.31
N PRO A 167 -21.28 -10.00 -9.53
CA PRO A 167 -19.97 -9.48 -9.92
C PRO A 167 -20.04 -7.98 -10.24
N ALA A 168 -20.50 -7.18 -9.28
CA ALA A 168 -20.68 -5.75 -9.43
C ALA A 168 -19.85 -5.01 -8.37
N PHE A 169 -18.90 -4.20 -8.82
CA PHE A 169 -18.21 -3.25 -7.94
C PHE A 169 -19.24 -2.26 -7.36
N PRO A 170 -19.21 -1.93 -6.06
CA PRO A 170 -18.18 -2.21 -5.04
C PRO A 170 -18.35 -3.48 -4.18
N LEU A 171 -19.24 -4.40 -4.55
CA LEU A 171 -19.41 -5.65 -3.80
C LEU A 171 -18.20 -6.57 -3.95
N ASP A 172 -18.06 -7.52 -3.01
CA ASP A 172 -16.96 -8.49 -3.02
C ASP A 172 -16.89 -9.27 -4.34
N GLY A 173 -18.04 -9.63 -4.92
CA GLY A 173 -18.13 -10.32 -6.20
C GLY A 173 -17.47 -9.55 -7.34
N GLY A 174 -17.51 -8.21 -7.29
CA GLY A 174 -16.80 -7.35 -8.23
C GLY A 174 -15.28 -7.44 -8.06
N ARG A 175 -14.80 -7.49 -6.81
CA ARG A 175 -13.38 -7.72 -6.50
C ARG A 175 -12.93 -9.12 -6.91
N ILE A 176 -13.71 -10.14 -6.58
CA ILE A 176 -13.48 -11.54 -6.97
C ILE A 176 -13.37 -11.68 -8.49
N LEU A 177 -14.29 -11.07 -9.25
CA LEU A 177 -14.21 -11.06 -10.71
C LEU A 177 -12.91 -10.40 -11.20
N ALA A 178 -12.58 -9.21 -10.68
CA ALA A 178 -11.36 -8.50 -11.06
C ALA A 178 -10.11 -9.34 -10.78
N ASP A 179 -9.98 -9.92 -9.59
CA ASP A 179 -8.83 -10.73 -9.20
C ASP A 179 -8.72 -12.02 -10.02
N LEU A 180 -9.83 -12.68 -10.34
CA LEU A 180 -9.85 -13.86 -11.22
C LEU A 180 -9.38 -13.53 -12.64
N LEU A 181 -9.76 -12.36 -13.17
CA LEU A 181 -9.29 -11.89 -14.48
C LEU A 181 -7.76 -11.64 -14.44
N LEU A 182 -7.28 -10.98 -13.39
CA LEU A 182 -5.85 -10.72 -13.19
C LEU A 182 -5.05 -12.02 -13.07
N LEU A 183 -5.54 -13.00 -12.30
CA LEU A 183 -4.92 -14.32 -12.15
C LEU A 183 -4.87 -15.12 -13.46
N ARG A 184 -5.76 -14.82 -14.41
CA ARG A 184 -5.77 -15.39 -15.77
C ARG A 184 -4.85 -14.64 -16.74
N GLY A 185 -4.12 -13.63 -16.28
CA GLY A 185 -3.19 -12.85 -17.11
C GLY A 185 -3.85 -11.74 -17.91
N VAL A 186 -5.12 -11.39 -17.62
CA VAL A 186 -5.79 -10.24 -18.25
C VAL A 186 -5.17 -8.94 -17.71
N SER A 187 -4.87 -7.98 -18.57
CA SER A 187 -4.28 -6.71 -18.14
C SER A 187 -5.22 -5.94 -17.19
N PRO A 188 -4.70 -5.18 -16.20
CA PRO A 188 -5.52 -4.40 -15.28
C PRO A 188 -6.51 -3.47 -15.99
N GLU A 189 -6.09 -2.88 -17.10
CA GLU A 189 -6.91 -1.96 -17.89
C GLU A 189 -8.09 -2.67 -18.57
N THR A 190 -7.88 -3.92 -19.01
CA THR A 190 -8.94 -4.75 -19.60
C THR A 190 -9.87 -5.31 -18.53
N ALA A 191 -9.31 -5.79 -17.42
CA ALA A 191 -10.07 -6.26 -16.27
C ALA A 191 -10.97 -5.16 -15.68
N ALA A 192 -10.46 -3.92 -15.62
CA ALA A 192 -11.23 -2.75 -15.20
C ALA A 192 -12.41 -2.46 -16.13
N LYS A 193 -12.22 -2.50 -17.45
CA LYS A 193 -13.30 -2.30 -18.43
C LYS A 193 -14.38 -3.36 -18.30
N ILE A 194 -14.01 -4.63 -18.16
CA ILE A 194 -14.97 -5.74 -18.00
C ILE A 194 -15.76 -5.54 -16.70
N THR A 195 -15.07 -5.32 -15.60
CA THR A 195 -15.68 -5.15 -14.26
C THR A 195 -16.59 -3.92 -14.21
N ALA A 196 -16.14 -2.77 -14.74
CA ALA A 196 -16.93 -1.55 -14.78
C ALA A 196 -18.17 -1.68 -15.68
N SER A 197 -18.03 -2.34 -16.84
CA SER A 197 -19.17 -2.54 -17.76
C SER A 197 -20.25 -3.41 -17.13
N LEU A 198 -19.85 -4.52 -16.49
CA LEU A 198 -20.77 -5.43 -15.84
C LEU A 198 -21.45 -4.76 -14.62
N ALA A 199 -20.67 -4.07 -13.79
CA ALA A 199 -21.20 -3.30 -12.66
C ALA A 199 -22.19 -2.21 -13.10
N THR A 200 -21.95 -1.57 -14.25
CA THR A 200 -22.86 -0.56 -14.82
C THR A 200 -24.22 -1.17 -15.16
N VAL A 201 -24.22 -2.30 -15.88
CA VAL A 201 -25.47 -2.99 -16.28
C VAL A 201 -26.24 -3.49 -15.05
N LEU A 202 -25.54 -4.12 -14.11
CA LEU A 202 -26.15 -4.66 -12.90
C LEU A 202 -26.69 -3.54 -11.99
N GLY A 203 -25.92 -2.47 -11.78
CA GLY A 203 -26.35 -1.30 -11.01
C GLY A 203 -27.59 -0.62 -11.60
N ALA A 204 -27.62 -0.41 -12.92
CA ALA A 204 -28.78 0.12 -13.62
C ALA A 204 -30.00 -0.81 -13.50
N GLY A 205 -29.79 -2.13 -13.59
CA GLY A 205 -30.83 -3.13 -13.35
C GLY A 205 -31.43 -3.05 -11.95
N VAL A 206 -30.59 -2.91 -10.91
CA VAL A 206 -31.05 -2.74 -9.52
C VAL A 206 -31.90 -1.48 -9.35
N VAL A 207 -31.49 -0.35 -9.95
CA VAL A 207 -32.29 0.89 -9.95
C VAL A 207 -33.62 0.68 -10.67
N ALA A 208 -33.61 0.08 -11.86
CA ALA A 208 -34.82 -0.18 -12.63
C ALA A 208 -35.81 -1.09 -11.87
N ILE A 209 -35.33 -2.14 -11.22
CA ILE A 209 -36.14 -3.01 -10.36
C ILE A 209 -36.72 -2.21 -9.19
N GLY A 210 -35.93 -1.37 -8.53
CA GLY A 210 -36.41 -0.52 -7.43
C GLY A 210 -37.51 0.45 -7.87
N ILE A 211 -37.34 1.09 -9.04
CA ILE A 211 -38.34 1.99 -9.62
C ILE A 211 -39.61 1.20 -10.00
N TRP A 212 -39.46 0.06 -10.68
CA TRP A 212 -40.58 -0.80 -11.05
C TRP A 212 -41.39 -1.25 -9.83
N ARG A 213 -40.73 -1.70 -8.76
CA ARG A 213 -41.41 -2.09 -7.51
C ARG A 213 -42.14 -0.92 -6.86
N THR A 214 -41.58 0.29 -6.93
CA THR A 214 -42.19 1.48 -6.36
C THR A 214 -43.42 1.93 -7.17
N LEU A 215 -43.30 1.97 -8.50
CA LEU A 215 -44.35 2.50 -9.38
C LEU A 215 -45.45 1.48 -9.70
N VAL A 216 -45.07 0.22 -9.90
CA VAL A 216 -45.99 -0.83 -10.38
C VAL A 216 -46.44 -1.75 -9.26
N ALA A 217 -45.54 -2.15 -8.38
CA ALA A 217 -45.89 -2.99 -7.23
C ALA A 217 -46.36 -2.18 -6.01
N SER A 218 -46.31 -0.84 -6.08
CA SER A 218 -46.63 0.08 -4.98
C SER A 218 -45.89 -0.22 -3.67
N VAL A 219 -44.71 -0.83 -3.76
CA VAL A 219 -43.84 -1.13 -2.62
C VAL A 219 -42.68 -0.15 -2.62
N ALA A 220 -42.62 0.72 -1.61
CA ALA A 220 -41.53 1.67 -1.44
C ALA A 220 -40.17 0.95 -1.42
N SER A 221 -39.34 1.18 -2.44
CA SER A 221 -38.06 0.49 -2.63
C SER A 221 -36.87 1.45 -2.56
N VAL A 222 -36.97 2.47 -1.69
CA VAL A 222 -35.98 3.56 -1.57
C VAL A 222 -34.58 3.02 -1.33
N LEU A 223 -34.41 2.04 -0.45
CA LEU A 223 -33.10 1.43 -0.16
C LEU A 223 -32.51 0.71 -1.38
N THR A 224 -33.33 -0.05 -2.13
CA THR A 224 -32.88 -0.74 -3.34
C THR A 224 -32.41 0.27 -4.40
N ILE A 225 -33.17 1.35 -4.61
CA ILE A 225 -32.78 2.42 -5.52
C ILE A 225 -31.48 3.08 -5.05
N ALA A 226 -31.37 3.39 -3.75
CA ALA A 226 -30.17 4.01 -3.17
C ALA A 226 -28.93 3.14 -3.34
N VAL A 227 -29.04 1.82 -3.10
CA VAL A 227 -27.94 0.86 -3.33
C VAL A 227 -27.54 0.85 -4.81
N GLY A 228 -28.50 0.76 -5.74
CA GLY A 228 -28.21 0.77 -7.17
C GLY A 228 -27.55 2.06 -7.63
N VAL A 229 -28.02 3.22 -7.15
CA VAL A 229 -27.41 4.53 -7.43
C VAL A 229 -26.00 4.61 -6.86
N TRP A 230 -25.77 4.13 -5.65
CA TRP A 230 -24.45 4.10 -5.04
C TRP A 230 -23.48 3.20 -5.82
N MET A 231 -23.92 2.01 -6.25
CA MET A 231 -23.13 1.13 -7.11
C MET A 231 -22.73 1.84 -8.41
N LEU A 232 -23.67 2.54 -9.05
CA LEU A 232 -23.40 3.32 -10.26
C LEU A 232 -22.43 4.47 -9.99
N TYR A 233 -22.61 5.21 -8.90
CA TYR A 233 -21.72 6.31 -8.49
C TYR A 233 -20.28 5.82 -8.30
N VAL A 234 -20.09 4.71 -7.58
CA VAL A 234 -18.77 4.12 -7.35
C VAL A 234 -18.19 3.54 -8.66
N THR A 235 -19.03 2.99 -9.53
CA THR A 235 -18.61 2.53 -10.87
C THR A 235 -18.18 3.67 -11.79
N VAL A 236 -18.78 4.86 -11.66
CA VAL A 236 -18.36 6.06 -12.40
C VAL A 236 -16.92 6.45 -12.05
N GLN A 237 -16.52 6.35 -10.78
CA GLN A 237 -15.14 6.61 -10.36
C GLN A 237 -14.15 5.65 -11.05
N LEU A 238 -14.51 4.37 -11.19
CA LEU A 238 -13.70 3.41 -11.94
C LEU A 238 -13.63 3.77 -13.43
N TRP A 239 -14.73 4.22 -14.05
CA TRP A 239 -14.74 4.72 -15.43
C TRP A 239 -13.90 5.98 -15.62
N GLU A 240 -13.81 6.85 -14.63
CA GLU A 240 -12.90 8.00 -14.63
C GLU A 240 -11.43 7.56 -14.63
N CYS A 241 -11.06 6.59 -13.78
CA CYS A 241 -9.71 6.02 -13.80
C CYS A 241 -9.37 5.35 -15.14
N ILE A 242 -10.33 4.65 -15.77
CA ILE A 242 -10.14 4.05 -17.09
C ILE A 242 -9.88 5.13 -18.16
N ARG A 243 -10.66 6.22 -18.16
CA ARG A 243 -10.51 7.33 -19.11
C ARG A 243 -9.21 8.12 -18.89
N ALA A 244 -8.79 8.28 -17.64
CA ALA A 244 -7.58 8.99 -17.27
C ALA A 244 -6.29 8.14 -17.43
N GLY A 245 -6.42 6.83 -17.71
CA GLY A 245 -5.26 5.93 -17.77
C GLY A 245 -4.63 5.65 -16.39
N THR A 246 -5.37 5.88 -15.30
CA THR A 246 -4.89 5.75 -13.91
C THR A 246 -5.46 4.51 -13.21
N VAL A 247 -5.91 3.49 -13.96
CA VAL A 247 -6.53 2.26 -13.42
C VAL A 247 -5.72 1.63 -12.30
N ARG A 248 -4.40 1.60 -12.41
CA ARG A 248 -3.48 1.01 -11.41
C ARG A 248 -3.43 1.75 -10.08
N GLN A 249 -3.93 2.98 -10.02
CA GLN A 249 -4.05 3.77 -8.80
C GLN A 249 -5.39 3.49 -8.08
N HIS A 250 -6.37 2.91 -8.77
CA HIS A 250 -7.68 2.62 -8.20
C HIS A 250 -7.60 1.45 -7.21
N PRO A 251 -8.21 1.50 -6.01
CA PRO A 251 -8.07 0.46 -4.97
C PRO A 251 -8.37 -0.99 -5.43
N LEU A 252 -9.25 -1.15 -6.42
CA LEU A 252 -9.60 -2.45 -7.01
C LEU A 252 -8.48 -3.08 -7.85
N PHE A 253 -7.68 -2.24 -8.51
CA PHE A 253 -6.58 -2.65 -9.40
C PHE A 253 -5.26 -2.10 -8.92
N ARG A 254 -5.22 -1.66 -7.66
CA ARG A 254 -4.00 -1.36 -6.95
C ARG A 254 -3.33 -2.69 -6.75
N VAL A 255 -2.62 -3.12 -7.80
CA VAL A 255 -1.51 -4.05 -7.68
C VAL A 255 -0.74 -3.50 -6.48
N ALA A 256 -0.53 -4.34 -5.46
CA ALA A 256 0.44 -4.03 -4.44
C ALA A 256 1.63 -3.41 -5.15
N ALA A 257 1.90 -2.16 -4.83
CA ALA A 257 3.00 -1.43 -5.40
C ALA A 257 4.29 -2.23 -5.14
N SER A 258 4.71 -3.10 -6.07
CA SER A 258 5.88 -2.69 -6.81
C SER A 258 5.47 -1.39 -7.52
N ASP A 259 5.89 -0.29 -6.90
CA ASP A 259 5.75 1.09 -7.36
C ASP A 259 4.51 1.92 -6.97
N ALA A 260 4.84 3.01 -6.27
CA ALA A 260 4.09 4.23 -5.98
C ALA A 260 3.23 4.28 -4.69
N GLY A 261 3.85 4.78 -3.62
CA GLY A 261 3.25 5.86 -2.84
C GLY A 261 2.33 5.47 -1.68
N SER A 262 2.85 4.75 -0.69
CA SER A 262 2.47 5.05 0.69
C SER A 262 3.73 5.10 1.55
N GLY A 263 4.04 6.30 2.03
CA GLY A 263 5.12 6.58 2.97
C GLY A 263 4.83 6.01 4.35
N GLY A 264 4.68 4.68 4.43
CA GLY A 264 4.88 3.95 5.66
C GLY A 264 6.37 3.77 5.84
N ALA A 265 7.01 4.73 6.50
CA ALA A 265 8.34 4.51 7.04
C ALA A 265 8.24 3.39 8.09
N GLY A 266 8.59 2.18 7.68
CA GLY A 266 8.48 0.99 8.50
C GLY A 266 8.93 -0.27 7.79
N GLY A 267 10.21 -0.28 7.42
CA GLY A 267 10.93 -1.46 6.98
C GLY A 267 12.41 -1.11 6.99
N ALA A 268 13.19 -1.70 7.88
CA ALA A 268 14.62 -1.40 8.00
C ALA A 268 15.37 -1.78 6.71
N GLN A 269 16.38 -0.99 6.36
CA GLN A 269 17.37 -1.37 5.34
C GLN A 269 18.11 -2.64 5.76
N LEU A 270 18.78 -3.30 4.81
CA LEU A 270 19.42 -4.61 5.00
C LEU A 270 20.95 -4.50 5.01
N PRO A 271 21.59 -3.91 6.03
CA PRO A 271 23.03 -3.96 6.11
C PRO A 271 23.48 -5.43 6.24
N ALA A 272 24.39 -5.86 5.35
CA ALA A 272 24.97 -7.19 5.46
C ALA A 272 26.02 -7.22 6.58
N PHE A 273 26.11 -8.35 7.26
CA PHE A 273 27.10 -8.60 8.32
C PHE A 273 28.10 -9.65 7.86
N ALA A 274 29.28 -9.67 8.47
CA ALA A 274 30.22 -10.76 8.28
C ALA A 274 29.60 -12.10 8.70
N GLU A 275 29.98 -13.19 8.01
CA GLU A 275 29.52 -14.53 8.36
C GLU A 275 29.93 -14.90 9.79
N ALA A 276 28.96 -15.41 10.55
CA ALA A 276 29.14 -15.83 11.93
C ALA A 276 28.21 -17.01 12.24
N ALA A 277 28.55 -17.81 13.26
CA ALA A 277 27.75 -18.97 13.68
C ALA A 277 26.38 -18.60 14.26
N ALA A 278 26.19 -17.34 14.67
CA ALA A 278 24.93 -16.79 15.17
C ALA A 278 24.74 -15.37 14.62
N PRO A 279 23.48 -14.92 14.42
CA PRO A 279 23.21 -13.56 14.01
C PRO A 279 23.72 -12.56 15.07
N PRO A 280 24.13 -11.35 14.66
CA PRO A 280 24.59 -10.33 15.60
C PRO A 280 23.44 -9.93 16.54
N ALA A 281 23.81 -9.51 17.76
CA ALA A 281 22.82 -9.17 18.79
C ALA A 281 21.92 -7.99 18.40
N ALA A 282 22.47 -7.04 17.64
CA ALA A 282 21.72 -5.94 17.06
C ALA A 282 22.46 -5.33 15.87
N CYS A 283 21.71 -4.69 14.97
CA CYS A 283 22.24 -3.86 13.91
C CYS A 283 22.48 -2.42 14.40
N PRO A 284 23.73 -1.89 14.31
CA PRO A 284 24.03 -0.51 14.74
C PRO A 284 23.33 0.54 13.87
N ILE A 285 23.19 0.30 12.56
CA ILE A 285 22.50 1.22 11.65
C ILE A 285 21.00 1.29 11.98
N CYS A 286 20.35 0.16 12.27
CA CYS A 286 18.94 0.13 12.64
C CYS A 286 18.66 0.73 14.02
N ASN A 287 19.67 0.74 14.90
CA ASN A 287 19.59 1.33 16.24
C ASN A 287 20.00 2.81 16.29
N ASP A 288 20.45 3.37 15.16
CA ASP A 288 20.76 4.79 15.08
C ASP A 288 19.48 5.62 15.26
N ASP A 289 19.60 6.82 15.85
CA ASP A 289 18.46 7.69 16.16
C ASP A 289 17.73 8.22 14.93
N ARG A 290 18.33 8.06 13.73
CA ARG A 290 17.69 8.32 12.44
C ARG A 290 16.72 7.23 12.04
N GLN A 291 16.77 6.08 12.68
CA GLN A 291 15.96 4.91 12.42
C GLN A 291 15.07 4.58 13.62
N TYR A 292 14.27 3.52 13.47
CA TYR A 292 13.59 2.91 14.59
C TYR A 292 13.53 1.38 14.40
N VAL A 293 13.47 0.66 15.52
CA VAL A 293 13.23 -0.78 15.53
C VAL A 293 11.75 -1.03 15.81
N ALA A 294 11.12 -1.87 15.00
CA ALA A 294 9.72 -2.25 15.21
C ALA A 294 9.52 -2.87 16.61
N PRO A 295 8.31 -2.76 17.21
CA PRO A 295 8.04 -3.37 18.52
C PRO A 295 8.31 -4.88 18.61
N SER A 296 8.27 -5.58 17.47
CA SER A 296 8.61 -7.00 17.34
C SER A 296 10.12 -7.30 17.42
N GLY A 297 10.97 -6.27 17.48
CA GLY A 297 12.42 -6.40 17.43
C GLY A 297 12.98 -6.51 16.01
N GLN A 298 14.30 -6.74 15.94
CA GLN A 298 15.02 -6.97 14.68
C GLN A 298 14.92 -8.45 14.27
N THR A 299 14.83 -8.69 12.96
CA THR A 299 14.85 -10.02 12.36
C THR A 299 16.04 -10.15 11.43
N TRP A 300 16.48 -11.39 11.21
CA TRP A 300 17.66 -11.72 10.41
C TRP A 300 17.27 -12.71 9.31
N ALA A 301 17.88 -12.57 8.14
CA ALA A 301 17.74 -13.49 7.01
C ALA A 301 19.13 -13.82 6.46
N THR A 302 19.29 -15.02 5.93
CA THR A 302 20.53 -15.42 5.26
C THR A 302 20.55 -14.97 3.80
N LYS A 303 21.73 -14.92 3.20
CA LYS A 303 21.90 -14.63 1.77
C LYS A 303 21.10 -15.61 0.91
N ASP A 304 21.16 -16.90 1.23
CA ASP A 304 20.48 -17.95 0.47
C ASP A 304 18.95 -17.81 0.57
N GLU A 305 18.40 -17.56 1.77
CA GLU A 305 16.97 -17.30 1.96
C GLU A 305 16.48 -16.09 1.15
N LEU A 306 17.27 -15.01 1.11
CA LEU A 306 16.94 -13.82 0.34
C LEU A 306 16.98 -14.09 -1.16
N GLN A 307 18.01 -14.80 -1.64
CA GLN A 307 18.15 -15.16 -3.06
C GLN A 307 17.10 -16.17 -3.53
N GLU A 308 16.59 -17.04 -2.66
CA GLU A 308 15.49 -17.94 -3.00
C GLU A 308 14.19 -17.17 -3.25
N ARG A 309 13.90 -16.20 -2.38
CA ARG A 309 12.60 -15.51 -2.32
C ARG A 309 12.51 -14.25 -3.19
N HIS A 310 13.64 -13.66 -3.54
CA HIS A 310 13.71 -12.40 -4.26
C HIS A 310 14.60 -12.54 -5.50
N ARG A 311 14.31 -11.73 -6.52
CA ARG A 311 15.08 -11.60 -7.76
C ARG A 311 15.33 -10.14 -8.02
N ASN A 312 16.49 -9.81 -8.55
CA ASN A 312 16.74 -8.47 -9.04
C ASN A 312 16.01 -8.27 -10.39
N THR A 313 15.61 -7.05 -10.67
CA THR A 313 15.05 -6.65 -11.99
C THR A 313 15.93 -5.59 -12.62
N LEU A 314 15.94 -5.50 -13.95
CA LEU A 314 16.70 -4.50 -14.69
C LEU A 314 15.76 -3.76 -15.64
N SER A 315 15.77 -2.43 -15.60
CA SER A 315 14.98 -1.61 -16.52
C SER A 315 15.73 -0.36 -16.98
N GLU A 316 15.61 0.01 -18.26
CA GLU A 316 16.21 1.24 -18.78
C GLU A 316 15.32 2.44 -18.44
N ILE A 317 15.87 3.41 -17.72
CA ILE A 317 15.16 4.63 -17.31
C ILE A 317 15.40 5.75 -18.30
N GLU A 318 16.65 5.88 -18.73
CA GLU A 318 17.06 6.69 -19.87
C GLU A 318 18.29 6.07 -20.52
N HIS A 319 18.65 6.56 -21.71
CA HIS A 319 19.76 5.98 -22.45
C HIS A 319 21.07 6.07 -21.66
N GLY A 320 21.62 4.90 -21.32
CA GLY A 320 22.85 4.78 -20.52
C GLY A 320 22.62 4.77 -18.99
N VAL A 321 21.37 4.72 -18.53
CA VAL A 321 21.02 4.61 -17.11
C VAL A 321 20.00 3.49 -16.91
N LEU A 322 20.46 2.38 -16.34
CA LEU A 322 19.62 1.22 -16.03
C LEU A 322 19.31 1.21 -14.52
N ALA A 323 18.05 1.13 -14.15
CA ALA A 323 17.64 0.89 -12.77
C ALA A 323 17.66 -0.61 -12.47
N ILE A 324 18.21 -0.95 -11.30
CA ILE A 324 18.18 -2.30 -10.74
C ILE A 324 17.25 -2.30 -9.54
N GLY A 325 16.18 -3.09 -9.60
CA GLY A 325 15.20 -3.27 -8.52
C GLY A 325 15.30 -4.65 -7.87
N VAL A 326 14.37 -4.95 -6.95
CA VAL A 326 14.18 -6.28 -6.35
C VAL A 326 12.70 -6.63 -6.30
N GLU A 327 12.34 -7.79 -6.83
CA GLU A 327 10.99 -8.35 -6.83
C GLU A 327 10.96 -9.78 -6.22
N PRO A 328 9.99 -10.10 -5.34
CA PRO A 328 9.06 -9.18 -4.68
C PRO A 328 9.81 -8.10 -3.89
N LYS A 329 9.14 -6.98 -3.58
CA LYS A 329 9.73 -5.85 -2.85
C LYS A 329 10.51 -6.33 -1.63
N LEU A 330 11.76 -5.90 -1.54
CA LEU A 330 12.64 -6.17 -0.40
C LEU A 330 12.91 -4.87 0.36
N ALA A 331 12.85 -4.94 1.70
CA ALA A 331 13.02 -3.78 2.57
C ALA A 331 12.11 -2.60 2.17
N ILE A 332 12.68 -1.41 1.95
CA ILE A 332 11.95 -0.19 1.58
C ILE A 332 11.60 -0.12 0.09
N GLY A 333 12.01 -1.09 -0.73
CA GLY A 333 11.77 -1.09 -2.17
C GLY A 333 12.63 -0.07 -2.91
N GLN A 334 13.85 0.11 -2.44
CA GLN A 334 14.86 0.94 -3.09
C GLN A 334 15.40 0.29 -4.37
N GLN A 335 15.99 1.12 -5.23
CA GLN A 335 16.69 0.69 -6.45
C GLN A 335 18.13 1.22 -6.47
N ALA A 336 18.98 0.53 -7.21
CA ALA A 336 20.32 1.00 -7.56
C ALA A 336 20.35 1.41 -9.03
N TYR A 337 21.36 2.17 -9.45
CA TYR A 337 21.49 2.59 -10.85
C TYR A 337 22.82 2.15 -11.45
N LEU A 338 22.77 1.42 -12.56
CA LEU A 338 23.93 1.15 -13.40
C LEU A 338 24.06 2.27 -14.43
N ILE A 339 25.12 3.06 -14.30
CA ILE A 339 25.42 4.23 -15.11
C ILE A 339 26.48 3.86 -16.13
N GLN A 340 26.11 3.83 -17.41
CA GLN A 340 26.96 3.40 -18.52
C GLN A 340 27.79 4.57 -19.06
N ALA A 341 28.77 5.00 -18.28
CA ALA A 341 29.66 6.10 -18.67
C ALA A 341 30.81 5.63 -19.59
N PRO A 342 31.37 6.51 -20.44
CA PRO A 342 32.45 6.16 -21.37
C PRO A 342 33.71 5.58 -20.71
N GLY A 343 33.97 5.92 -19.45
CA GLY A 343 35.13 5.44 -18.67
C GLY A 343 34.91 4.11 -17.95
N GLY A 344 33.76 3.47 -18.14
CA GLY A 344 33.35 2.27 -17.41
C GLY A 344 32.04 2.47 -16.66
N ASN A 345 31.31 1.37 -16.44
CA ASN A 345 30.02 1.40 -15.78
C ASN A 345 30.19 1.63 -14.27
N VAL A 346 29.39 2.52 -13.67
CA VAL A 346 29.36 2.74 -12.23
C VAL A 346 28.00 2.30 -11.68
N LEU A 347 28.01 1.51 -10.62
CA LEU A 347 26.81 1.21 -9.84
C LEU A 347 26.65 2.24 -8.72
N TRP A 348 25.59 3.04 -8.79
CA TRP A 348 25.19 3.95 -7.73
C TRP A 348 24.22 3.28 -6.76
N ASP A 349 24.59 3.31 -5.47
CA ASP A 349 23.98 2.55 -4.39
C ASP A 349 24.00 1.03 -4.62
N CYS A 350 23.43 0.25 -3.70
CA CYS A 350 23.46 -1.21 -3.77
C CYS A 350 22.22 -1.84 -3.13
N LEU A 351 21.99 -3.10 -3.45
CA LEU A 351 20.80 -3.87 -3.07
C LEU A 351 21.20 -5.08 -2.22
N GLY A 352 20.26 -5.54 -1.38
CA GLY A 352 20.49 -6.67 -0.47
C GLY A 352 20.58 -8.04 -1.14
N VAL A 353 20.35 -8.13 -2.45
CA VAL A 353 20.37 -9.36 -3.24
C VAL A 353 21.24 -9.15 -4.46
N CYS A 354 22.13 -10.11 -4.74
CA CYS A 354 22.99 -10.17 -5.93
C CYS A 354 22.78 -11.53 -6.62
N HIS A 355 21.61 -11.69 -7.26
CA HIS A 355 21.27 -12.98 -7.87
C HIS A 355 22.15 -13.27 -9.11
N PRO A 356 22.55 -14.52 -9.40
CA PRO A 356 23.36 -14.85 -10.58
C PRO A 356 22.78 -14.34 -11.91
N ASP A 357 21.45 -14.34 -12.05
CA ASP A 357 20.77 -13.87 -13.27
C ASP A 357 21.07 -12.38 -13.55
N ILE A 358 20.98 -11.51 -12.54
CA ILE A 358 21.29 -10.08 -12.71
C ILE A 358 22.78 -9.85 -12.95
N VAL A 359 23.64 -10.71 -12.38
CA VAL A 359 25.08 -10.65 -12.67
C VAL A 359 25.32 -10.88 -14.16
N ALA A 360 24.67 -11.88 -14.76
CA ALA A 360 24.77 -12.14 -16.19
C ALA A 360 24.22 -10.99 -17.04
N GLU A 361 23.07 -10.42 -16.68
CA GLU A 361 22.47 -9.28 -17.39
C GLU A 361 23.35 -8.03 -17.33
N VAL A 362 23.89 -7.70 -16.16
CA VAL A 362 24.78 -6.54 -16.00
C VAL A 362 26.13 -6.78 -16.68
N GLN A 363 26.65 -8.00 -16.68
CA GLN A 363 27.85 -8.36 -17.44
C GLN A 363 27.63 -8.14 -18.95
N ALA A 364 26.47 -8.54 -19.47
CA ALA A 364 26.08 -8.28 -20.85
C ALA A 364 25.92 -6.77 -21.15
N ALA A 365 25.55 -5.97 -20.15
CA ALA A 365 25.49 -4.50 -20.23
C ALA A 365 26.84 -3.79 -20.04
N GLY A 366 27.96 -4.53 -19.97
CA GLY A 366 29.32 -3.99 -19.86
C GLY A 366 29.98 -4.13 -18.48
N GLY A 367 29.35 -4.86 -17.55
CA GLY A 367 29.88 -5.12 -16.20
C GLY A 367 29.79 -3.90 -15.29
N ILE A 368 30.55 -3.93 -14.18
CA ILE A 368 30.65 -2.83 -13.21
C ILE A 368 32.14 -2.56 -12.95
N SER A 369 32.57 -1.31 -13.16
CA SER A 369 33.95 -0.88 -12.90
C SER A 369 34.14 -0.33 -11.49
N ALA A 370 33.08 0.24 -10.91
CA ALA A 370 33.07 0.75 -9.54
C ALA A 370 31.64 0.71 -8.97
N ILE A 371 31.53 0.43 -7.67
CA ILE A 371 30.31 0.62 -6.89
C ILE A 371 30.52 1.84 -6.00
N VAL A 372 29.53 2.70 -5.90
CA VAL A 372 29.57 3.85 -4.99
C VAL A 372 28.30 3.86 -4.17
N ILE A 373 28.45 4.03 -2.85
CA ILE A 373 27.30 4.09 -1.96
C ILE A 373 27.11 5.49 -1.42
N SER A 374 25.88 5.98 -1.47
CA SER A 374 25.50 7.32 -1.02
C SER A 374 25.64 7.50 0.49
N HIS A 375 25.22 6.51 1.29
CA HIS A 375 25.25 6.52 2.76
C HIS A 375 25.00 5.10 3.36
N PRO A 376 25.22 4.88 4.68
CA PRO A 376 25.20 3.56 5.34
C PRO A 376 23.98 2.67 5.11
N HIS A 377 22.81 3.28 4.93
CA HIS A 377 21.57 2.59 4.62
C HIS A 377 21.63 1.72 3.37
N PHE A 378 22.52 2.04 2.43
CA PHE A 378 22.68 1.36 1.15
C PHE A 378 23.92 0.46 1.09
N TYR A 379 24.59 0.21 2.23
CA TYR A 379 25.73 -0.72 2.28
C TYR A 379 25.33 -2.12 1.83
N CYS A 380 24.11 -2.57 2.21
CA CYS A 380 23.46 -3.73 1.63
C CYS A 380 24.41 -4.94 1.46
N ALA A 381 24.31 -5.66 0.34
CA ALA A 381 25.22 -6.73 -0.05
C ALA A 381 26.40 -6.20 -0.90
N CYS A 382 26.87 -4.97 -0.71
CA CYS A 382 27.87 -4.35 -1.61
C CYS A 382 29.16 -5.17 -1.77
N ALA A 383 29.58 -5.91 -0.74
CA ALA A 383 30.72 -6.81 -0.82
C ALA A 383 30.47 -8.00 -1.78
N ASP A 384 29.26 -8.57 -1.80
CA ASP A 384 28.90 -9.65 -2.75
C ASP A 384 28.89 -9.14 -4.18
N TRP A 385 28.32 -7.95 -4.41
CA TRP A 385 28.34 -7.29 -5.71
C TRP A 385 29.78 -7.01 -6.16
N ALA A 386 30.62 -6.47 -5.28
CA ALA A 386 32.01 -6.17 -5.60
C ALA A 386 32.84 -7.43 -5.93
N GLU A 387 32.56 -8.54 -5.25
CA GLU A 387 33.16 -9.84 -5.54
C GLU A 387 32.69 -10.39 -6.90
N ALA A 388 31.38 -10.31 -7.19
CA ALA A 388 30.82 -10.79 -8.45
C ALA A 388 31.35 -10.06 -9.69
N PHE A 389 31.64 -8.77 -9.58
CA PHE A 389 32.12 -7.93 -10.69
C PHE A 389 33.60 -7.56 -10.60
N ASP A 390 34.36 -8.11 -9.65
CA ASP A 390 35.79 -7.84 -9.46
C ASP A 390 36.14 -6.35 -9.32
N CYS A 391 35.28 -5.54 -8.69
CA CYS A 391 35.41 -4.08 -8.64
C CYS A 391 35.58 -3.52 -7.21
N LYS A 392 35.85 -2.22 -7.09
CA LYS A 392 35.97 -1.51 -5.80
C LYS A 392 34.63 -0.90 -5.38
N VAL A 393 34.39 -0.84 -4.07
CA VAL A 393 33.25 -0.12 -3.46
C VAL A 393 33.78 1.14 -2.79
N TYR A 394 33.31 2.30 -3.24
CA TYR A 394 33.70 3.59 -2.68
C TYR A 394 32.73 4.03 -1.59
N LEU A 395 33.25 4.20 -0.37
CA LEU A 395 32.53 4.71 0.79
C LEU A 395 33.23 5.99 1.30
N HIS A 396 32.48 7.01 1.73
CA HIS A 396 33.12 8.17 2.34
C HIS A 396 33.68 7.80 3.72
N ALA A 397 34.91 8.24 4.03
CA ALA A 397 35.63 7.83 5.24
C ALA A 397 34.93 8.24 6.56
N ALA A 398 34.14 9.32 6.52
CA ALA A 398 33.34 9.77 7.67
C ALA A 398 32.30 8.72 8.13
N ASP A 399 31.92 7.80 7.26
CA ASP A 399 30.96 6.73 7.56
C ASP A 399 31.63 5.37 7.83
N ARG A 400 32.97 5.31 7.92
CA ARG A 400 33.74 4.07 8.14
C ARG A 400 33.25 3.24 9.32
N GLN A 401 32.81 3.90 10.39
CA GLN A 401 32.30 3.24 11.60
C GLN A 401 31.01 2.44 11.37
N TRP A 402 30.27 2.71 10.29
CA TRP A 402 29.01 2.03 9.98
C TRP A 402 29.20 0.74 9.18
N VAL A 403 30.42 0.38 8.79
CA VAL A 403 30.69 -0.82 8.00
C VAL A 403 30.49 -2.07 8.86
N THR A 404 29.45 -2.83 8.53
CA THR A 404 29.02 -4.06 9.23
C THR A 404 29.60 -5.34 8.65
N ARG A 405 29.99 -5.32 7.37
CA ARG A 405 30.73 -6.40 6.68
C ARG A 405 32.00 -5.85 6.02
N PRO A 406 33.18 -6.02 6.63
CA PRO A 406 34.45 -5.65 6.02
C PRO A 406 34.71 -6.42 4.72
N SER A 407 35.36 -5.79 3.74
CA SER A 407 35.82 -6.44 2.50
C SER A 407 37.09 -5.75 1.98
N PRO A 408 38.06 -6.49 1.40
CA PRO A 408 39.25 -5.91 0.75
C PRO A 408 38.92 -5.10 -0.51
N ARG A 409 37.67 -5.17 -0.98
CA ARG A 409 37.14 -4.35 -2.09
C ARG A 409 36.66 -2.98 -1.64
N LEU A 410 36.46 -2.76 -0.34
CA LEU A 410 36.07 -1.44 0.17
C LEU A 410 37.24 -0.47 0.06
N GLU A 411 36.97 0.70 -0.51
CA GLU A 411 37.89 1.82 -0.58
C GLU A 411 37.24 3.06 0.02
N PHE A 412 37.88 3.59 1.07
CA PHE A 412 37.44 4.82 1.69
C PHE A 412 38.00 6.02 0.95
N TRP A 413 37.19 7.05 0.77
CA TRP A 413 37.62 8.33 0.22
C TRP A 413 37.31 9.48 1.17
N ASP A 414 38.15 10.50 1.10
CA ASP A 414 38.12 11.70 1.93
C ASP A 414 38.03 12.95 1.06
N GLY A 415 37.64 14.07 1.68
CA GLY A 415 37.55 15.37 1.03
C GLY A 415 36.17 15.66 0.45
N ASP A 416 36.03 16.84 -0.14
CA ASP A 416 34.73 17.34 -0.58
C ASP A 416 34.26 16.69 -1.89
N GLU A 417 35.17 16.20 -2.73
CA GLU A 417 34.88 15.68 -4.07
C GLU A 417 35.86 14.59 -4.50
N ARG A 418 35.39 13.65 -5.34
CA ARG A 418 36.24 12.61 -5.95
C ARG A 418 35.84 12.33 -7.39
N GLN A 419 36.79 12.38 -8.31
CA GLN A 419 36.57 12.00 -9.70
C GLN A 419 36.60 10.47 -9.87
N LEU A 420 35.61 9.90 -10.56
CA LEU A 420 35.58 8.46 -10.88
C LEU A 420 35.89 8.16 -12.35
N GLY A 421 35.63 9.11 -13.23
CA GLY A 421 35.88 8.99 -14.66
C GLY A 421 35.46 10.26 -15.39
N PRO A 422 35.60 10.34 -16.72
CA PRO A 422 35.24 11.53 -17.49
C PRO A 422 33.79 11.98 -17.23
N GLY A 423 33.62 13.15 -16.61
CA GLY A 423 32.33 13.71 -16.26
C GLY A 423 31.56 13.02 -15.13
N LEU A 424 32.14 12.03 -14.44
CA LEU A 424 31.57 11.39 -13.25
C LEU A 424 32.31 11.82 -11.98
N ARG A 425 31.61 12.56 -11.12
CA ARG A 425 32.17 13.19 -9.92
C ARG A 425 31.30 12.91 -8.70
N LEU A 426 31.89 12.38 -7.64
CA LEU A 426 31.28 12.28 -6.32
C LEU A 426 31.43 13.60 -5.60
N MET A 427 30.36 14.00 -4.91
CA MET A 427 30.34 15.20 -4.10
C MET A 427 29.89 14.84 -2.68
N HIS A 428 30.75 15.10 -1.71
CA HIS A 428 30.43 15.00 -0.29
C HIS A 428 29.55 16.19 0.11
N LEU A 429 28.38 15.88 0.66
CA LEU A 429 27.41 16.87 1.12
C LEU A 429 27.22 16.80 2.64
N GLY A 430 27.40 15.62 3.24
CA GLY A 430 26.99 15.34 4.61
C GLY A 430 25.47 15.43 4.77
N GLY A 431 24.99 15.71 5.97
CA GLY A 431 23.56 15.85 6.26
C GLY A 431 23.02 14.60 6.93
N HIS A 432 22.27 13.79 6.17
CA HIS A 432 21.61 12.58 6.65
C HIS A 432 22.59 11.66 7.38
N PHE A 433 23.74 11.34 6.77
CA PHE A 433 24.92 10.83 7.46
C PHE A 433 26.10 11.80 7.32
N PRO A 434 27.08 11.76 8.24
CA PRO A 434 28.29 12.55 8.12
C PRO A 434 29.00 12.40 6.77
N GLY A 435 29.03 11.18 6.20
CA GLY A 435 29.64 10.89 4.91
C GLY A 435 28.69 10.90 3.71
N SER A 436 27.43 11.31 3.87
CA SER A 436 26.47 11.31 2.77
C SER A 436 26.96 12.07 1.54
N CYS A 437 26.81 11.46 0.38
CA CYS A 437 27.27 12.00 -0.90
C CYS A 437 26.25 11.86 -2.02
N VAL A 438 26.52 12.54 -3.14
CA VAL A 438 25.78 12.43 -4.41
C VAL A 438 26.76 12.14 -5.54
N LEU A 439 26.27 11.54 -6.63
CA LEU A 439 27.05 11.34 -7.85
C LEU A 439 26.52 12.23 -8.95
N LEU A 440 27.39 13.08 -9.50
CA LEU A 440 27.09 13.95 -10.62
C LEU A 440 27.71 13.36 -11.89
N TRP A 441 26.89 13.20 -12.93
CA TRP A 441 27.31 12.84 -14.28
C TRP A 441 27.09 14.02 -15.22
N GLU A 442 28.09 14.91 -15.36
CA GLU A 442 28.02 16.12 -16.18
C GLU A 442 28.09 15.81 -17.68
N ALA A 443 28.83 14.75 -18.05
CA ALA A 443 29.02 14.30 -19.42
C ALA A 443 27.92 13.32 -19.89
N ALA A 444 26.69 13.45 -19.38
CA ALA A 444 25.54 12.73 -19.91
C ALA A 444 25.41 13.02 -21.42
N ARG A 445 24.92 12.03 -22.20
CA ARG A 445 24.98 12.09 -23.68
C ARG A 445 24.30 13.32 -24.30
N ASP A 446 23.31 13.90 -23.63
CA ASP A 446 22.61 15.10 -24.08
C ASP A 446 23.28 16.42 -23.62
N GLY A 447 24.39 16.33 -22.88
CA GLY A 447 25.16 17.45 -22.35
C GLY A 447 24.47 18.23 -21.23
N LYS A 448 23.35 17.72 -20.68
CA LYS A 448 22.56 18.43 -19.68
C LYS A 448 22.83 17.99 -18.23
N GLY A 449 23.53 16.87 -18.06
CA GLY A 449 23.94 16.33 -16.78
C GLY A 449 22.83 15.66 -15.96
N VAL A 450 23.21 14.67 -15.15
CA VAL A 450 22.32 13.87 -14.30
C VAL A 450 22.92 13.78 -12.90
N MET A 451 22.10 13.96 -11.86
CA MET A 451 22.51 13.75 -10.48
C MET A 451 21.81 12.53 -9.87
N PHE A 452 22.59 11.64 -9.26
CA PHE A 452 22.11 10.50 -8.51
C PHE A 452 22.25 10.80 -7.01
N THR A 453 21.20 10.51 -6.26
CA THR A 453 21.02 10.99 -4.90
C THR A 453 20.53 9.89 -3.97
N GLY A 454 20.81 10.06 -2.68
CA GLY A 454 20.20 9.30 -1.58
C GLY A 454 19.43 10.24 -0.64
N ASP A 455 19.22 9.79 0.59
CA ASP A 455 18.39 10.45 1.61
C ASP A 455 18.79 11.93 1.91
N THR A 456 20.08 12.29 1.84
CA THR A 456 20.54 13.68 2.10
C THR A 456 19.87 14.71 1.19
N LEU A 457 19.53 14.34 -0.05
CA LEU A 457 18.97 15.23 -1.06
C LEU A 457 17.97 14.45 -1.90
N LEU A 458 16.74 14.32 -1.42
CA LEU A 458 15.76 13.42 -2.02
C LEU A 458 14.77 14.17 -2.93
N PRO A 459 14.65 13.83 -4.24
CA PRO A 459 13.58 14.32 -5.09
C PRO A 459 12.20 13.93 -4.58
N VAL A 460 11.24 14.86 -4.59
CA VAL A 460 9.87 14.59 -4.13
C VAL A 460 8.84 14.67 -5.27
N PRO A 461 7.75 13.87 -5.23
CA PRO A 461 6.75 13.84 -6.31
C PRO A 461 6.06 15.17 -6.62
N SER A 462 6.01 16.10 -5.65
CA SER A 462 5.44 17.44 -5.83
C SER A 462 6.31 18.39 -6.66
N GLY A 463 7.48 17.95 -7.10
CA GLY A 463 8.54 18.81 -7.61
C GLY A 463 9.42 19.34 -6.47
N GLY A 464 10.71 19.59 -6.76
CA GLY A 464 11.71 19.96 -5.76
C GLY A 464 12.39 18.78 -5.07
N VAL A 465 13.08 19.09 -3.97
CA VAL A 465 13.80 18.13 -3.13
C VAL A 465 13.49 18.36 -1.65
N THR A 466 13.62 17.32 -0.83
CA THR A 466 13.60 17.38 0.63
C THR A 466 14.96 16.99 1.21
N LEU A 467 15.29 17.52 2.39
CA LEU A 467 16.58 17.39 3.04
C LEU A 467 16.39 17.00 4.51
N MET A 468 16.45 15.70 4.80
CA MET A 468 16.07 15.15 6.10
C MET A 468 17.27 14.59 6.87
N TYR A 469 17.24 14.75 8.19
CA TYR A 469 18.09 14.00 9.11
C TYR A 469 17.58 12.57 9.30
N SER A 470 16.25 12.43 9.38
CA SER A 470 15.58 11.13 9.55
C SER A 470 14.25 11.15 8.81
N PHE A 471 14.13 10.32 7.78
CA PHE A 471 12.84 10.08 7.13
C PHE A 471 11.84 9.36 8.05
N PRO A 472 12.21 8.27 8.75
CA PRO A 472 11.27 7.56 9.60
C PRO A 472 10.67 8.41 10.72
N ASN A 473 11.49 9.29 11.31
CA ASN A 473 11.05 10.17 12.40
C ASN A 473 10.59 11.54 11.88
N MET A 474 10.59 11.76 10.56
CA MET A 474 10.23 13.02 9.91
C MET A 474 11.01 14.22 10.47
N LEU A 475 12.30 14.04 10.74
CA LEU A 475 13.18 15.08 11.26
C LEU A 475 13.95 15.77 10.12
N PRO A 476 13.76 17.08 9.91
CA PRO A 476 14.49 17.84 8.89
C PRO A 476 15.97 18.02 9.25
N LEU A 477 16.82 18.27 8.24
CA LEU A 477 18.17 18.77 8.50
C LEU A 477 18.13 20.20 9.07
N PRO A 478 19.08 20.59 9.93
CA PRO A 478 19.21 21.97 10.39
C PRO A 478 19.38 22.95 9.22
N ALA A 479 18.82 24.16 9.35
CA ALA A 479 18.85 25.19 8.30
C ALA A 479 20.27 25.49 7.79
N GLU A 480 21.26 25.51 8.68
CA GLU A 480 22.67 25.72 8.33
C GLU A 480 23.21 24.63 7.39
N GLN A 481 22.87 23.36 7.66
CA GLN A 481 23.28 22.24 6.83
C GLN A 481 22.58 22.27 5.47
N VAL A 482 21.29 22.58 5.45
CA VAL A 482 20.54 22.74 4.19
C VAL A 482 21.14 23.86 3.34
N ALA A 483 21.47 25.00 3.94
CA ALA A 483 22.13 26.11 3.25
C ALA A 483 23.52 25.74 2.73
N ARG A 484 24.30 24.95 3.51
CA ARG A 484 25.61 24.43 3.06
C ARG A 484 25.47 23.52 1.84
N ILE A 485 24.49 22.60 1.86
CA ILE A 485 24.20 21.73 0.72
C ILE A 485 23.85 22.56 -0.51
N GLY A 486 22.96 23.55 -0.36
CA GLY A 486 22.61 24.47 -1.44
C GLY A 486 23.83 25.15 -2.07
N ARG A 487 24.70 25.74 -1.26
CA ARG A 487 25.94 26.40 -1.73
C ARG A 487 26.89 25.44 -2.44
N ARG A 488 27.02 24.20 -1.97
CA ARG A 488 27.88 23.19 -2.60
C ARG A 488 27.38 22.79 -4.00
N LEU A 489 26.08 22.89 -4.23
CA LEU A 489 25.44 22.54 -5.50
C LEU A 489 25.26 23.75 -6.43
N GLU A 490 25.64 24.96 -6.01
CA GLU A 490 25.65 26.13 -6.88
C GLU A 490 26.66 25.94 -8.03
N GLY A 491 26.25 26.23 -9.26
CA GLY A 491 27.09 26.11 -10.45
C GLY A 491 27.29 24.70 -11.00
N CYS A 492 26.78 23.65 -10.32
CA CYS A 492 26.81 22.28 -10.85
C CYS A 492 25.85 22.13 -12.04
N ILE A 493 26.27 21.39 -13.07
CA ILE A 493 25.50 21.20 -14.31
C ILE A 493 24.71 19.89 -14.25
N PHE A 494 23.41 19.99 -14.00
CA PHE A 494 22.48 18.87 -14.08
C PHE A 494 21.04 19.33 -14.32
N ASP A 495 20.35 18.67 -15.25
CA ASP A 495 18.95 18.92 -15.58
C ASP A 495 18.02 17.86 -14.97
N ARG A 496 18.55 16.65 -14.77
CA ARG A 496 17.84 15.50 -14.22
C ARG A 496 18.39 15.08 -12.87
N MET A 497 17.51 14.50 -12.05
CA MET A 497 17.88 13.97 -10.76
C MET A 497 17.13 12.68 -10.45
N TYR A 498 17.84 11.67 -9.96
CA TYR A 498 17.32 10.35 -9.62
C TYR A 498 17.60 10.02 -8.17
N GLY A 499 16.55 9.72 -7.42
CA GLY A 499 16.60 9.27 -6.04
C GLY A 499 16.48 7.75 -5.92
N PRO A 500 16.51 7.20 -4.70
CA PRO A 500 16.55 5.76 -4.45
C PRO A 500 15.25 5.01 -4.77
N PHE A 501 14.18 5.67 -5.23
CA PHE A 501 12.91 5.03 -5.58
C PHE A 501 12.41 5.44 -6.96
N ALA A 502 11.64 4.57 -7.63
CA ALA A 502 11.14 4.81 -9.00
C ALA A 502 10.29 6.09 -9.14
N HIS A 503 9.66 6.54 -8.06
CA HIS A 503 8.82 7.73 -8.02
C HIS A 503 9.55 8.99 -7.52
N THR A 504 10.81 8.88 -7.08
CA THR A 504 11.62 10.01 -6.61
C THR A 504 12.58 10.45 -7.71
N LEU A 505 12.08 11.25 -8.66
CA LEU A 505 12.87 11.75 -9.78
C LEU A 505 12.42 13.15 -10.22
N ILE A 506 13.36 13.90 -10.80
CA ILE A 506 13.11 15.15 -11.53
C ILE A 506 13.61 14.97 -12.96
N LYS A 507 12.71 15.10 -13.93
CA LYS A 507 13.02 14.87 -15.37
C LYS A 507 13.60 16.08 -16.09
N ALA A 508 13.46 17.29 -15.54
CA ALA A 508 13.98 18.52 -16.10
C ALA A 508 14.04 19.64 -15.05
N GLY A 509 14.98 20.56 -15.19
CA GLY A 509 15.15 21.72 -14.32
C GLY A 509 15.60 21.39 -12.90
N ALA A 510 16.26 20.24 -12.69
CA ALA A 510 16.64 19.76 -11.36
C ALA A 510 17.49 20.78 -10.58
N ALA A 511 18.52 21.37 -11.19
CA ALA A 511 19.35 22.36 -10.50
C ALA A 511 18.56 23.57 -9.97
N GLN A 512 17.62 24.11 -10.75
CA GLN A 512 16.77 25.22 -10.32
C GLN A 512 15.84 24.81 -9.17
N GLN A 513 15.24 23.62 -9.28
CA GLN A 513 14.33 23.07 -8.27
C GLN A 513 15.03 22.80 -6.94
N VAL A 514 16.29 22.32 -6.97
CA VAL A 514 17.12 22.16 -5.77
C VAL A 514 17.30 23.51 -5.08
N GLN A 515 17.74 24.53 -5.81
CA GLN A 515 17.99 25.86 -5.23
C GLN A 515 16.71 26.52 -4.70
N GLN A 516 15.57 26.32 -5.36
CA GLN A 516 14.28 26.77 -4.86
C GLN A 516 13.89 26.06 -3.56
N SER A 517 14.09 24.73 -3.51
CA SER A 517 13.76 23.92 -2.34
C SER A 517 14.63 24.31 -1.14
N VAL A 518 15.94 24.51 -1.35
CA VAL A 518 16.87 24.98 -0.30
C VAL A 518 16.39 26.32 0.28
N ARG A 519 16.06 27.30 -0.56
CA ARG A 519 15.54 28.60 -0.09
C ARG A 519 14.26 28.45 0.72
N GLN A 520 13.33 27.63 0.25
CA GLN A 520 12.08 27.35 0.94
C GLN A 520 12.33 26.66 2.30
N TYR A 521 13.18 25.65 2.32
CA TYR A 521 13.53 24.89 3.52
C TYR A 521 14.17 25.78 4.59
N CYS A 522 15.20 26.55 4.21
CA CYS A 522 15.84 27.50 5.11
C CYS A 522 14.83 28.53 5.63
N GLY A 523 13.97 29.07 4.78
CA GLY A 523 12.93 30.02 5.20
C GLY A 523 11.86 29.41 6.12
N LEU A 524 11.59 28.09 6.03
CA LEU A 524 10.68 27.38 6.92
C LEU A 524 11.29 27.09 8.30
N LEU A 525 12.60 26.84 8.34
CA LEU A 525 13.33 26.54 9.57
C LEU A 525 13.88 27.79 10.28
N ASP A 526 13.82 28.95 9.64
CA ASP A 526 14.24 30.21 10.22
C ASP A 526 13.26 30.67 11.30
N THR A 527 13.68 30.54 12.55
CA THR A 527 12.91 30.94 13.74
C THR A 527 12.78 32.45 13.92
N SER A 528 13.54 33.26 13.15
CA SER A 528 13.44 34.72 13.20
C SER A 528 12.23 35.26 12.43
N VAL A 529 11.64 34.45 11.55
CA VAL A 529 10.44 34.79 10.78
C VAL A 529 9.20 34.39 11.57
N GLN A 530 8.57 35.36 12.26
CA GLN A 530 7.24 35.15 12.85
C GLN A 530 6.25 34.81 11.74
N ARG A 531 5.80 33.56 11.70
CA ARG A 531 4.71 33.13 10.84
C ARG A 531 3.44 33.07 11.67
N ALA A 532 2.42 33.80 11.23
CA ALA A 532 1.08 33.68 11.77
C ALA A 532 0.50 32.33 11.33
N TYR A 533 0.70 31.30 12.16
CA TYR A 533 -0.10 30.08 12.07
C TYR A 533 -1.40 30.35 12.83
N ILE A 534 -2.49 30.57 12.09
CA ILE A 534 -3.84 30.83 12.66
C ILE A 534 -4.47 29.51 13.06
#